data_AF-A0A397ACY3-F1
#
_entry.id   AF-A0A397ACY3-F1
#
_cell.length_a   1.000
_cell.length_b   1.000
_cell.length_c   1.000
_cell.angle_alpha   90.00
_cell.angle_beta   90.00
_cell.angle_gamma   90.00
#
_symmetry.space_group_name_H-M   'P 1'
#
loop_
_entity.id
_entity.type
_entity.pdbx_description
1 polymer ?
#
loop_
_entity_poly.entity_id
_entity_poly.type
_entity_poly.pdbx_seq_one_letter_code
_entity_poly.pdbx_strand_id
1 'polypeptide(L)'
;SHPDTKLSARERRKNGKLDTITMNKFKQAVYLLEKDVAELKLCHEDYKNYNPLVPLGKLVLGFVASIVSFLWLLQIILGMVPPIPILPFLNDYFIWFDQWFPLFGTMSVGIFSMYLLMACIKGCFKFGMRCFCCALHPMEYNGTYMNSFLFNLALILLCCIPVVQFSNQAFSDYVRLTTIQTMMGIQLRYMKGFSAFWVHNVFLYAILVIVLLTTLYLAVRPRDTSSKTDAIRKKIEKQVAMATA
;
A
#
# COMPACT_ATOMS: atom_id res chain seq x y z
N SER A 1 31.01 40.52 -23.66
CA SER A 1 32.16 39.61 -23.45
C SER A 1 31.82 38.61 -22.36
N HIS A 2 31.16 37.50 -22.71
CA HIS A 2 30.89 36.42 -21.76
C HIS A 2 32.11 35.50 -21.69
N PRO A 3 32.77 35.34 -20.53
CA PRO A 3 33.84 34.37 -20.40
C PRO A 3 33.20 33.00 -20.24
N ASP A 4 33.28 32.18 -21.30
CA ASP A 4 33.03 30.74 -21.23
C ASP A 4 34.16 30.08 -20.41
N THR A 5 34.09 30.23 -19.09
CA THR A 5 34.86 29.40 -18.15
C THR A 5 34.48 27.95 -18.42
N LYS A 6 35.41 27.19 -19.01
CA LYS A 6 35.27 25.75 -19.25
C LYS A 6 35.19 25.03 -17.91
N LEU A 7 33.98 24.95 -17.33
CA LEU A 7 33.72 24.21 -16.09
C LEU A 7 34.31 22.80 -16.21
N SER A 8 35.10 22.42 -15.22
CA SER A 8 35.71 21.10 -15.13
C SER A 8 34.62 20.02 -15.12
N ALA A 9 34.88 18.84 -15.72
CA ALA A 9 33.92 17.74 -15.75
C ALA A 9 33.38 17.36 -14.35
N ARG A 10 34.19 17.59 -13.31
CA ARG A 10 33.80 17.40 -11.90
C ARG A 10 32.82 18.46 -11.41
N GLU A 11 32.98 19.72 -11.81
CA GLU A 11 32.09 20.82 -11.46
C GLU A 11 30.76 20.71 -12.21
N ARG A 12 30.76 20.28 -13.48
CA ARG A 12 29.53 19.96 -14.22
C ARG A 12 28.72 18.85 -13.54
N ARG A 13 29.37 17.79 -13.07
CA ARG A 13 28.72 16.72 -12.28
C ARG A 13 28.21 17.22 -10.93
N LYS A 14 28.94 18.12 -10.27
CA LYS A 14 28.51 18.73 -9.00
C LYS A 14 27.29 19.63 -9.20
N ASN A 15 27.29 20.45 -10.25
CA ASN A 15 26.15 21.31 -10.61
C ASN A 15 24.94 20.49 -11.02
N GLY A 16 25.08 19.44 -11.84
CA GLY A 16 23.95 18.57 -12.17
C GLY A 16 23.33 17.85 -10.96
N LYS A 17 24.16 17.46 -9.97
CA LYS A 17 23.66 16.93 -8.69
C LYS A 17 22.95 18.02 -7.87
N LEU A 18 23.48 19.24 -7.85
CA LEU A 18 22.86 20.36 -7.15
C LEU A 18 21.52 20.74 -7.78
N ASP A 19 21.46 20.83 -9.11
CA ASP A 19 20.26 21.17 -9.88
C ASP A 19 19.17 20.13 -9.67
N THR A 20 19.51 18.83 -9.72
CA THR A 20 18.54 17.76 -9.42
C THR A 20 18.04 17.81 -7.98
N ILE A 21 18.88 18.18 -7.01
CA ILE A 21 18.46 18.38 -5.61
C ILE A 21 17.52 19.59 -5.50
N THR A 22 17.88 20.73 -6.10
CA THR A 22 17.06 21.95 -6.09
C THR A 22 15.71 21.71 -6.78
N MET A 23 15.71 21.04 -7.92
CA MET A 23 14.51 20.63 -8.64
C MET A 23 13.61 19.72 -7.79
N ASN A 24 14.19 18.75 -7.07
CA ASN A 24 13.41 17.88 -6.18
C ASN A 24 12.81 18.65 -5.00
N LYS A 25 13.54 19.61 -4.42
CA LYS A 25 13.02 20.50 -3.37
C LYS A 25 11.89 21.38 -3.89
N PHE A 26 12.04 21.93 -5.09
CA PHE A 26 11.00 22.73 -5.74
C PHE A 26 9.73 21.91 -5.98
N LYS A 27 9.86 20.71 -6.56
CA LYS A 27 8.73 19.78 -6.72
C LYS A 27 8.04 19.47 -5.40
N GLN A 28 8.82 19.25 -4.34
CA GLN A 28 8.27 19.02 -3.01
C GLN A 28 7.53 20.27 -2.48
N ALA A 29 8.06 21.48 -2.66
CA ALA A 29 7.39 22.70 -2.22
C ALA A 29 6.08 22.95 -2.98
N VAL A 30 6.06 22.75 -4.30
CA VAL A 30 4.84 22.86 -5.13
C VAL A 30 3.78 21.86 -4.67
N TYR A 31 4.17 20.60 -4.48
CA TYR A 31 3.28 19.54 -3.98
C TYR A 31 2.60 19.92 -2.65
N LEU A 32 3.32 20.58 -1.75
CA LEU A 32 2.77 21.03 -0.47
C LEU A 32 1.78 22.17 -0.63
N LEU A 33 2.12 23.12 -1.48
CA LEU A 33 1.28 24.27 -1.74
C LEU A 33 -0.03 23.86 -2.43
N GLU A 34 0.02 22.89 -3.36
CA GLU A 34 -1.17 22.29 -3.96
C GLU A 34 -2.07 21.61 -2.92
N LYS A 35 -1.47 20.87 -1.98
CA LYS A 35 -2.21 20.23 -0.88
C LYS A 35 -2.86 21.25 0.05
N ASP A 36 -2.15 22.31 0.43
CA ASP A 36 -2.67 23.37 1.30
C ASP A 36 -3.82 24.13 0.61
N VAL A 37 -3.70 24.40 -0.70
CA VAL A 37 -4.79 24.99 -1.49
C VAL A 37 -6.01 24.08 -1.53
N ALA A 38 -5.83 22.76 -1.69
CA ALA A 38 -6.92 21.80 -1.65
C ALA A 38 -7.62 21.76 -0.27
N GLU A 39 -6.86 21.82 0.82
CA GLU A 39 -7.40 21.89 2.18
C GLU A 39 -8.18 23.20 2.41
N LEU A 40 -7.66 24.33 1.95
CA LEU A 40 -8.35 25.62 2.03
C LEU A 40 -9.66 25.62 1.25
N LYS A 41 -9.71 25.00 0.06
CA LYS A 41 -10.95 24.85 -0.71
C LYS A 41 -12.00 24.03 0.05
N LEU A 42 -11.59 22.95 0.71
CA LEU A 42 -12.49 22.15 1.54
C LEU A 42 -13.09 22.96 2.69
N CYS A 43 -12.30 23.85 3.30
CA CYS A 43 -12.76 24.71 4.40
C CYS A 43 -13.65 25.89 3.95
N HIS A 44 -13.43 26.45 2.75
CA HIS A 44 -14.14 27.65 2.29
C HIS A 44 -15.31 27.35 1.34
N GLU A 45 -15.10 26.52 0.31
CA GLU A 45 -16.10 26.25 -0.73
C GLU A 45 -17.01 25.07 -0.34
N ASP A 46 -16.42 23.95 0.10
CA ASP A 46 -17.18 22.71 0.36
C ASP A 46 -17.82 22.66 1.76
N TYR A 47 -17.47 23.57 2.67
CA TYR A 47 -18.09 23.65 4.00
C TYR A 47 -19.62 23.85 3.91
N LYS A 48 -20.09 24.59 2.89
CA LYS A 48 -21.52 24.86 2.70
C LYS A 48 -22.33 23.62 2.28
N ASN A 49 -21.68 22.60 1.70
CA ASN A 49 -22.29 21.33 1.27
C ASN A 49 -21.81 20.13 2.11
N TYR A 50 -21.33 20.36 3.33
CA TYR A 50 -20.77 19.31 4.17
C TYR A 50 -21.85 18.30 4.61
N ASN A 51 -21.77 17.07 4.07
CA ASN A 51 -22.66 15.99 4.46
C ASN A 51 -22.05 15.19 5.64
N PRO A 52 -22.64 15.23 6.85
CA PRO A 52 -22.10 14.55 8.03
C PRO A 52 -22.14 13.00 7.91
N LEU A 53 -22.87 12.46 6.94
CA LEU A 53 -22.91 11.01 6.69
C LEU A 53 -21.59 10.47 6.13
N VAL A 54 -20.82 11.29 5.41
CA VAL A 54 -19.55 10.88 4.79
C VAL A 54 -18.48 10.51 5.83
N PRO A 55 -18.17 11.33 6.85
CA PRO A 55 -17.21 10.96 7.89
C PRO A 55 -17.69 9.78 8.74
N LEU A 56 -18.99 9.70 9.06
CA LEU A 56 -19.55 8.58 9.82
C LEU A 56 -19.43 7.26 9.04
N GLY A 57 -19.74 7.27 7.74
CA GLY A 57 -19.56 6.11 6.87
C GLY A 57 -18.09 5.67 6.79
N LYS A 58 -17.14 6.62 6.71
CA LYS A 58 -15.71 6.31 6.74
C LYS A 58 -15.28 5.68 8.07
N LEU A 59 -15.85 6.11 9.20
CA LEU A 59 -15.56 5.56 10.52
C LEU A 59 -16.06 4.11 10.65
N VAL A 60 -17.31 3.85 10.25
CA VAL A 60 -17.88 2.49 10.24
C VAL A 60 -17.08 1.56 9.34
N LEU A 61 -16.73 2.01 8.13
CA LEU A 61 -15.91 1.23 7.20
C LEU A 61 -14.53 0.94 7.80
N GLY A 62 -13.91 1.91 8.48
CA GLY A 62 -12.65 1.72 9.19
C GLY A 62 -12.72 0.66 10.29
N PHE A 63 -13.80 0.63 11.07
CA PHE A 63 -14.01 -0.38 12.09
C PHE A 63 -14.17 -1.79 11.49
N VAL A 64 -15.00 -1.94 10.46
CA VAL A 64 -15.17 -3.21 9.74
C VAL A 64 -13.84 -3.67 9.12
N ALA A 65 -13.09 -2.76 8.50
CA ALA A 65 -11.78 -3.05 7.91
C ALA A 65 -10.77 -3.50 8.97
N SER A 66 -10.84 -2.97 10.20
CA SER A 66 -10.00 -3.41 11.31
C SER A 66 -10.31 -4.84 11.75
N ILE A 67 -11.60 -5.20 11.83
CA ILE A 67 -12.03 -6.57 12.15
C ILE A 67 -11.53 -7.55 11.09
N VAL A 68 -11.75 -7.24 9.81
CA VAL A 68 -11.30 -8.10 8.70
C VAL A 68 -9.77 -8.26 8.69
N SER A 69 -9.01 -7.19 9.01
CA SER A 69 -7.55 -7.27 9.17
C SER A 69 -7.14 -8.26 10.27
N PHE A 70 -7.83 -8.19 11.40
CA PHE A 70 -7.57 -9.07 12.54
C PHE A 70 -7.89 -10.53 12.21
N LEU A 71 -9.01 -10.79 11.52
CA LEU A 71 -9.37 -12.14 11.05
C LEU A 71 -8.32 -12.73 10.10
N TRP A 72 -7.79 -11.92 9.18
CA TRP A 72 -6.68 -12.34 8.31
C TRP A 72 -5.43 -12.71 9.11
N LEU A 73 -5.05 -11.90 10.10
CA LEU A 73 -3.90 -12.18 10.95
C LEU A 73 -4.07 -13.48 11.73
N LEU A 74 -5.27 -13.73 12.27
CA LEU A 74 -5.60 -14.98 12.95
C LEU A 74 -5.49 -16.18 12.00
N GLN A 75 -6.04 -16.09 10.79
CA GLN A 75 -5.94 -17.18 9.80
C GLN A 75 -4.49 -17.48 9.42
N ILE A 76 -3.64 -16.46 9.30
CA ILE A 76 -2.21 -16.65 9.00
C ILE A 76 -1.52 -17.42 10.14
N ILE A 77 -1.71 -16.98 11.39
CA ILE A 77 -1.03 -17.56 12.55
C ILE A 77 -1.54 -18.97 12.85
N LEU A 78 -2.86 -19.20 12.85
CA LEU A 78 -3.45 -20.48 13.25
C LEU A 78 -3.54 -21.49 12.10
N GLY A 79 -3.76 -21.01 10.88
CA GLY A 79 -4.05 -21.85 9.71
C GLY A 79 -2.86 -22.11 8.80
N MET A 80 -1.89 -21.18 8.69
CA MET A 80 -0.83 -21.30 7.67
C MET A 80 0.60 -21.44 8.22
N VAL A 81 0.90 -20.90 9.41
CA VAL A 81 2.24 -21.01 10.02
C VAL A 81 2.58 -22.45 10.44
N PRO A 82 1.74 -23.19 11.17
CA PRO A 82 2.05 -24.56 11.55
C PRO A 82 1.84 -25.52 10.36
N PRO A 83 2.68 -26.57 10.22
CA PRO A 83 2.53 -27.56 9.14
C PRO A 83 1.23 -28.36 9.21
N ILE A 84 0.62 -28.42 10.39
CA ILE A 84 -0.73 -28.94 10.64
C ILE A 84 -1.53 -27.78 11.20
N PRO A 85 -2.64 -27.35 10.56
CA PRO A 85 -3.43 -26.23 11.04
C PRO A 85 -3.98 -26.57 12.44
N ILE A 86 -3.78 -25.66 13.40
CA ILE A 86 -4.26 -25.84 14.77
C ILE A 86 -5.78 -25.67 14.80
N LEU A 87 -6.26 -24.61 14.14
CA LEU A 87 -7.67 -24.33 13.91
C LEU A 87 -7.84 -23.65 12.55
N PRO A 88 -8.45 -24.32 11.55
CA PRO A 88 -8.74 -23.73 10.24
C PRO A 88 -9.99 -22.82 10.29
N PHE A 89 -9.97 -21.82 11.18
CA PHE A 89 -11.12 -21.01 11.58
C PHE A 89 -11.93 -20.40 10.41
N LEU A 90 -11.28 -19.70 9.47
CA LEU A 90 -12.00 -19.11 8.33
C LEU A 90 -12.50 -20.17 7.35
N ASN A 91 -11.77 -21.28 7.17
CA ASN A 91 -12.21 -22.37 6.30
C ASN A 91 -13.49 -23.02 6.83
N ASP A 92 -13.54 -23.32 8.13
CA ASP A 92 -14.72 -23.90 8.76
C ASP A 92 -15.91 -22.95 8.69
N TYR A 93 -15.68 -21.64 8.87
CA TYR A 93 -16.70 -20.62 8.67
C TYR A 93 -17.24 -20.64 7.23
N PHE A 94 -16.38 -20.68 6.21
CA PHE A 94 -16.83 -20.72 4.82
C PHE A 94 -17.59 -22.00 4.48
N ILE A 95 -17.11 -23.15 4.94
CA ILE A 95 -17.78 -24.45 4.71
C ILE A 95 -19.15 -24.47 5.39
N TRP A 96 -19.25 -23.96 6.62
CA TRP A 96 -20.52 -23.87 7.36
C TRP A 96 -21.50 -22.91 6.66
N PHE A 97 -21.02 -21.77 6.18
CA PHE A 97 -21.84 -20.78 5.50
C PHE A 97 -22.33 -21.26 4.13
N ASP A 98 -21.56 -22.10 3.46
CA ASP A 98 -21.91 -22.77 2.20
C ASP A 98 -23.14 -23.69 2.33
N GLN A 99 -23.35 -24.29 3.51
CA GLN A 99 -24.48 -25.21 3.76
C GLN A 99 -25.85 -24.52 3.66
N TRP A 100 -25.91 -23.21 3.90
CA TRP A 100 -27.15 -22.44 3.82
C TRP A 100 -27.45 -22.04 2.37
N PHE A 101 -26.44 -21.46 1.70
CA PHE A 101 -26.50 -21.10 0.29
C PHE A 101 -25.08 -21.01 -0.28
N PRO A 102 -24.69 -21.86 -1.25
CA PRO A 102 -23.30 -21.95 -1.71
C PRO A 102 -22.70 -20.66 -2.29
N LEU A 103 -23.55 -19.77 -2.79
CA LEU A 103 -23.10 -18.48 -3.30
C LEU A 103 -22.54 -17.58 -2.18
N PHE A 104 -23.00 -17.75 -0.95
CA PHE A 104 -22.54 -16.93 0.17
C PHE A 104 -21.14 -17.32 0.64
N GLY A 105 -20.79 -18.61 0.63
CA GLY A 105 -19.43 -19.07 0.89
C GLY A 105 -18.45 -18.47 -0.12
N THR A 106 -18.74 -18.61 -1.41
CA THR A 106 -17.88 -18.10 -2.49
C THR A 106 -17.78 -16.57 -2.49
N MET A 107 -18.90 -15.86 -2.27
CA MET A 107 -18.92 -14.41 -2.15
C MET A 107 -18.07 -13.92 -0.98
N SER A 108 -18.12 -14.61 0.17
CA SER A 108 -17.35 -14.23 1.36
C SER A 108 -15.84 -14.35 1.11
N VAL A 109 -15.37 -15.43 0.47
CA VAL A 109 -13.96 -15.55 0.02
C VAL A 109 -13.58 -14.43 -0.94
N GLY A 110 -14.50 -14.04 -1.84
CA GLY A 110 -14.35 -12.87 -2.72
C GLY A 110 -14.15 -11.57 -1.92
N ILE A 111 -14.95 -11.34 -0.88
CA ILE A 111 -14.84 -10.14 -0.03
C ILE A 111 -13.49 -10.12 0.72
N PHE A 112 -13.06 -11.25 1.30
CA PHE A 112 -11.77 -11.33 2.02
C PHE A 112 -10.56 -11.15 1.10
N SER A 113 -10.60 -11.69 -0.12
CA SER A 113 -9.53 -11.50 -1.12
C SER A 113 -9.52 -10.09 -1.70
N MET A 114 -10.69 -9.51 -1.99
CA MET A 114 -10.82 -8.11 -2.41
C MET A 114 -10.35 -7.14 -1.32
N TYR A 115 -10.53 -7.48 -0.04
CA TYR A 115 -9.98 -6.70 1.06
C TYR A 115 -8.45 -6.62 1.01
N LEU A 116 -7.75 -7.73 0.77
CA LEU A 116 -6.29 -7.72 0.61
C LEU A 116 -5.88 -6.87 -0.61
N LEU A 117 -6.61 -6.96 -1.71
CA LEU A 117 -6.37 -6.12 -2.88
C LEU A 117 -6.59 -4.63 -2.58
N MET A 118 -7.64 -4.27 -1.85
CA MET A 118 -7.88 -2.90 -1.38
C MET A 118 -6.76 -2.41 -0.46
N ALA A 119 -6.18 -3.27 0.38
CA ALA A 119 -5.02 -2.95 1.19
C ALA A 119 -3.77 -2.67 0.31
N CYS A 120 -3.55 -3.46 -0.74
CA CYS A 120 -2.50 -3.20 -1.73
C CYS A 120 -2.70 -1.86 -2.46
N ILE A 121 -3.94 -1.57 -2.89
CA ILE A 121 -4.30 -0.30 -3.54
C ILE A 121 -3.99 0.86 -2.59
N LYS A 122 -4.45 0.81 -1.34
CA LYS A 122 -4.12 1.82 -0.31
C LYS A 122 -2.61 1.93 -0.08
N GLY A 123 -1.89 0.82 -0.19
CA GLY A 123 -0.43 0.77 -0.22
C GLY A 123 0.16 1.62 -1.34
N CYS A 124 -0.32 1.49 -2.58
CA CYS A 124 0.11 2.29 -3.73
C CYS A 124 -0.16 3.80 -3.53
N PHE A 125 -1.27 4.17 -2.89
CA PHE A 125 -1.56 5.56 -2.52
C PHE A 125 -0.62 6.10 -1.44
N LYS A 126 -0.21 5.27 -0.47
CA LYS A 126 0.63 5.68 0.67
C LYS A 126 2.13 5.63 0.36
N PHE A 127 2.56 4.67 -0.45
CA PHE A 127 3.94 4.37 -0.76
C PHE A 127 4.40 5.10 -2.03
N GLY A 128 4.28 6.43 -2.02
CA GLY A 128 4.62 7.32 -3.14
C GLY A 128 6.09 7.78 -3.20
N MET A 129 7.04 7.00 -2.69
CA MET A 129 8.46 7.39 -2.72
C MET A 129 9.37 6.22 -3.09
N ARG A 130 10.27 6.49 -4.05
CA ARG A 130 11.41 5.68 -4.53
C ARG A 130 11.48 4.27 -3.93
N CYS A 131 10.71 3.34 -4.49
CA CYS A 131 10.86 1.93 -4.16
C CYS A 131 11.95 1.32 -5.06
N PHE A 132 13.06 0.90 -4.45
CA PHE A 132 14.26 0.21 -4.95
C PHE A 132 14.89 0.69 -6.29
N CYS A 133 14.14 0.82 -7.39
CA CYS A 133 14.65 1.20 -8.71
C CYS A 133 13.78 2.22 -9.48
N CYS A 134 12.54 2.49 -9.07
CA CYS A 134 11.62 3.35 -9.81
C CYS A 134 11.07 4.48 -8.92
N ALA A 135 11.09 5.71 -9.43
CA ALA A 135 10.41 6.83 -8.81
C ALA A 135 8.90 6.69 -9.08
N LEU A 136 8.18 6.04 -8.16
CA LEU A 136 6.74 5.89 -8.24
C LEU A 136 6.07 7.19 -7.76
N HIS A 137 5.25 7.80 -8.61
CA HIS A 137 4.44 8.96 -8.25
C HIS A 137 3.24 8.49 -7.43
N PRO A 138 2.99 9.05 -6.22
CA PRO A 138 1.79 8.72 -5.45
C PRO A 138 0.56 8.99 -6.31
N MET A 139 -0.41 8.08 -6.26
CA MET A 139 -1.69 8.34 -6.91
C MET A 139 -2.46 9.37 -6.08
N GLU A 140 -2.95 10.41 -6.73
CA GLU A 140 -3.85 11.41 -6.15
C GLU A 140 -5.19 11.38 -6.87
N TYR A 141 -6.27 11.46 -6.09
CA TYR A 141 -7.63 11.51 -6.63
C TYR A 141 -7.79 12.80 -7.44
N ASN A 142 -8.13 12.69 -8.72
CA ASN A 142 -8.27 13.79 -9.69
C ASN A 142 -7.02 14.63 -9.99
N GLY A 143 -5.82 14.24 -9.53
CA GLY A 143 -4.56 14.95 -9.78
C GLY A 143 -3.46 14.13 -10.46
N THR A 144 -3.69 12.84 -10.73
CA THR A 144 -2.64 11.95 -11.28
C THR A 144 -2.54 12.06 -12.79
N TYR A 145 -1.34 12.36 -13.31
CA TYR A 145 -1.06 12.26 -14.75
C TYR A 145 -1.35 10.86 -15.30
N MET A 146 -1.98 10.77 -16.49
CA MET A 146 -2.39 9.50 -17.11
C MET A 146 -1.25 8.46 -17.17
N ASN A 147 -0.03 8.88 -17.51
CA ASN A 147 1.13 7.97 -17.54
C ASN A 147 1.48 7.39 -16.15
N SER A 148 1.41 8.21 -15.11
CA SER A 148 1.64 7.76 -13.72
C SER A 148 0.50 6.90 -13.20
N PHE A 149 -0.74 7.15 -13.67
CA PHE A 149 -1.89 6.33 -13.37
C PHE A 149 -1.75 4.93 -13.97
N LEU A 150 -1.39 4.82 -15.26
CA LEU A 150 -1.18 3.53 -15.94
C LEU A 150 -0.07 2.69 -15.27
N PHE A 151 1.03 3.32 -14.85
CA PHE A 151 2.10 2.62 -14.14
C PHE A 151 1.62 2.05 -12.79
N ASN A 152 0.89 2.85 -12.00
CA ASN A 152 0.31 2.37 -10.74
C ASN A 152 -0.75 1.28 -10.96
N LEU A 153 -1.55 1.39 -12.00
CA LEU A 153 -2.52 0.35 -12.39
C LEU A 153 -1.82 -0.96 -12.74
N ALA A 154 -0.72 -0.92 -13.50
CA ALA A 154 0.08 -2.10 -13.81
C ALA A 154 0.65 -2.77 -12.55
N LEU A 155 1.06 -1.99 -11.54
CA LEU A 155 1.50 -2.53 -10.25
C LEU A 155 0.36 -3.17 -9.46
N ILE A 156 -0.83 -2.56 -9.46
CA ILE A 156 -2.02 -3.16 -8.82
C ILE A 156 -2.37 -4.49 -9.51
N LEU A 157 -2.35 -4.53 -10.85
CA LEU A 157 -2.60 -5.75 -11.62
C LEU A 157 -1.53 -6.83 -11.35
N LEU A 158 -0.27 -6.44 -11.19
CA LEU A 158 0.80 -7.34 -10.78
C LEU A 158 0.53 -7.92 -9.38
N CYS A 159 -0.01 -7.11 -8.46
CA CYS A 159 -0.38 -7.55 -7.11
C CYS A 159 -1.59 -8.50 -7.06
N CYS A 160 -2.44 -8.53 -8.09
CA CYS A 160 -3.57 -9.47 -8.11
C CYS A 160 -3.12 -10.93 -8.04
N ILE A 161 -2.04 -11.29 -8.74
CA ILE A 161 -1.52 -12.67 -8.78
C ILE A 161 -1.11 -13.17 -7.38
N PRO A 162 -0.22 -12.50 -6.62
CA PRO A 162 0.14 -12.94 -5.28
C PRO A 162 -1.03 -12.89 -4.29
N VAL A 163 -1.98 -11.96 -4.43
CA VAL A 163 -3.18 -11.92 -3.57
C VAL A 163 -4.05 -13.17 -3.77
N VAL A 164 -4.27 -13.59 -5.02
CA VAL A 164 -5.03 -14.81 -5.32
C VAL A 164 -4.28 -16.06 -4.87
N GLN A 165 -2.97 -16.13 -5.12
CA GLN A 165 -2.13 -17.25 -4.68
C GLN A 165 -2.16 -17.40 -3.16
N PHE A 166 -1.99 -16.29 -2.43
CA PHE A 166 -2.02 -16.27 -0.98
C PHE A 166 -3.39 -16.66 -0.42
N SER A 167 -4.47 -16.16 -1.02
CA SER A 167 -5.84 -16.51 -0.62
C SER A 167 -6.13 -18.00 -0.86
N ASN A 168 -5.67 -18.56 -1.98
CA ASN A 168 -5.81 -19.99 -2.26
C ASN A 168 -5.01 -20.86 -1.26
N GLN A 169 -3.82 -20.41 -0.85
CA GLN A 169 -3.05 -21.10 0.18
C GLN A 169 -3.69 -20.98 1.57
N ALA A 170 -4.28 -19.82 1.90
CA ALA A 170 -4.93 -19.59 3.18
C ALA A 170 -6.23 -20.38 3.32
N PHE A 171 -6.96 -20.57 2.21
CA PHE A 171 -8.26 -21.22 2.18
C PHE A 171 -8.24 -22.58 1.44
N SER A 172 -7.16 -23.34 1.60
CA SER A 172 -6.95 -24.58 0.83
C SER A 172 -8.02 -25.65 1.06
N ASP A 173 -8.65 -25.67 2.24
CA ASP A 173 -9.68 -26.65 2.58
C ASP A 173 -11.03 -26.30 1.95
N TYR A 174 -11.38 -25.01 1.91
CA TYR A 174 -12.61 -24.54 1.26
C TYR A 174 -12.49 -24.62 -0.27
N VAL A 175 -11.34 -24.23 -0.83
CA VAL A 175 -11.10 -24.16 -2.27
C VAL A 175 -10.68 -25.53 -2.86
N ARG A 176 -10.80 -26.60 -2.07
CA ARG A 176 -10.45 -27.97 -2.47
C ARG A 176 -11.25 -28.40 -3.70
N LEU A 177 -10.62 -29.18 -4.59
CA LEU A 177 -11.18 -29.64 -5.87
C LEU A 177 -11.52 -28.55 -6.91
N THR A 178 -11.16 -27.29 -6.66
CA THR A 178 -11.31 -26.25 -7.69
C THR A 178 -10.10 -26.21 -8.64
N THR A 179 -10.31 -25.68 -9.84
CA THR A 179 -9.23 -25.48 -10.82
C THR A 179 -8.13 -24.56 -10.28
N ILE A 180 -8.49 -23.56 -9.47
CA ILE A 180 -7.54 -22.62 -8.87
C ILE A 180 -6.59 -23.35 -7.91
N GLN A 181 -7.12 -24.26 -7.08
CA GLN A 181 -6.29 -25.06 -6.17
C GLN A 181 -5.35 -26.01 -6.93
N THR A 182 -5.81 -26.59 -8.03
CA THR A 182 -4.95 -27.45 -8.88
C THR A 182 -3.83 -26.64 -9.55
N MET A 183 -4.14 -25.45 -10.09
CA MET A 183 -3.13 -24.59 -10.71
C MET A 183 -2.14 -24.02 -9.69
N MET A 184 -2.62 -23.39 -8.62
CA MET A 184 -1.77 -22.67 -7.67
C MET A 184 -1.15 -23.61 -6.62
N GLY A 185 -1.89 -24.61 -6.15
CA GLY A 185 -1.45 -25.53 -5.09
C GLY A 185 -0.54 -26.65 -5.57
N ILE A 186 -0.60 -27.02 -6.86
CA ILE A 186 0.20 -28.12 -7.43
C ILE A 186 1.12 -27.60 -8.54
N GLN A 187 0.55 -27.10 -9.64
CA GLN A 187 1.35 -26.77 -10.83
C GLN A 187 2.37 -25.65 -10.56
N LEU A 188 1.94 -24.58 -9.92
CA LEU A 188 2.81 -23.44 -9.58
C LEU A 188 3.77 -23.80 -8.44
N ARG A 189 3.31 -24.57 -7.44
CA ARG A 189 4.13 -25.01 -6.30
C ARG A 189 5.31 -25.89 -6.72
N TYR A 190 5.13 -26.76 -7.72
CA TYR A 190 6.15 -27.71 -8.18
C TYR A 190 6.83 -27.32 -9.50
N MET A 191 6.70 -26.06 -9.93
CA MET A 191 7.36 -25.58 -11.14
C MET A 191 8.90 -25.63 -11.01
N LYS A 192 9.56 -26.23 -12.00
CA LYS A 192 11.03 -26.36 -12.04
C LYS A 192 11.68 -24.96 -11.99
N GLY A 193 12.61 -24.77 -11.05
CA GLY A 193 13.31 -23.50 -10.81
C GLY A 193 12.79 -22.69 -9.62
N PHE A 194 11.48 -22.72 -9.32
CA PHE A 194 10.89 -21.94 -8.22
C PHE A 194 10.28 -22.79 -7.09
N SER A 195 10.26 -24.12 -7.27
CA SER A 195 9.73 -25.08 -6.29
C SER A 195 10.30 -24.91 -4.87
N ALA A 196 11.60 -24.64 -4.71
CA ALA A 196 12.21 -24.47 -3.40
C ALA A 196 11.59 -23.31 -2.59
N PHE A 197 11.26 -22.18 -3.23
CA PHE A 197 10.65 -21.05 -2.55
C PHE A 197 9.22 -21.35 -2.08
N TRP A 198 8.48 -22.15 -2.84
CA TRP A 198 7.10 -22.51 -2.52
C TRP A 198 6.98 -23.66 -1.53
N VAL A 199 7.85 -24.66 -1.60
CA VAL A 199 7.85 -25.77 -0.65
C VAL A 199 8.18 -25.26 0.75
N HIS A 200 9.13 -24.35 0.88
CA HIS A 200 9.53 -23.74 2.15
C HIS A 200 8.66 -22.56 2.61
N ASN A 201 7.57 -22.23 1.89
CA ASN A 201 6.67 -21.11 2.23
C ASN A 201 7.41 -19.78 2.46
N VAL A 202 8.49 -19.52 1.70
CA VAL A 202 9.37 -18.34 1.92
C VAL A 202 8.58 -17.03 1.83
N PHE A 203 7.63 -16.94 0.89
CA PHE A 203 6.79 -15.76 0.71
C PHE A 203 5.86 -15.50 1.90
N LEU A 204 5.37 -16.55 2.55
CA LEU A 204 4.54 -16.44 3.74
C LEU A 204 5.33 -15.86 4.91
N TYR A 205 6.53 -16.36 5.15
CA TYR A 205 7.39 -15.83 6.19
C TYR A 205 7.84 -14.39 5.88
N ALA A 206 8.13 -14.08 4.61
CA ALA A 206 8.50 -12.73 4.20
C ALA A 206 7.37 -11.72 4.46
N ILE A 207 6.13 -12.04 4.09
CA ILE A 207 5.00 -11.13 4.33
C ILE A 207 4.72 -10.98 5.83
N LEU A 208 4.83 -12.07 6.60
CA LEU A 208 4.63 -12.04 8.05
C LEU A 208 5.69 -11.18 8.74
N VAL A 209 6.96 -11.30 8.37
CA VAL A 209 8.04 -10.45 8.89
C VAL A 209 7.80 -8.98 8.55
N ILE A 210 7.39 -8.66 7.32
CA ILE A 210 7.10 -7.27 6.92
C ILE A 210 5.90 -6.72 7.72
N VAL A 211 4.83 -7.50 7.88
CA VAL A 211 3.65 -7.11 8.69
C VAL A 211 4.03 -6.89 10.15
N LEU A 212 4.85 -7.76 10.73
CA LEU A 212 5.31 -7.63 12.11
C LEU A 212 6.23 -6.40 12.28
N LEU A 213 7.20 -6.21 11.38
CA LEU A 213 8.08 -5.03 11.41
C LEU A 213 7.31 -3.73 11.22
N THR A 214 6.36 -3.67 10.30
CA THR A 214 5.56 -2.48 10.05
C THR A 214 4.61 -2.19 11.21
N THR A 215 3.99 -3.20 11.80
CA THR A 215 3.15 -3.05 13.00
C THR A 215 3.96 -2.56 14.19
N LEU A 216 5.12 -3.16 14.48
CA LEU A 216 6.02 -2.70 15.54
C LEU A 216 6.53 -1.28 15.29
N TYR A 217 6.92 -0.96 14.06
CA TYR A 217 7.37 0.38 13.69
C TYR A 217 6.28 1.43 13.92
N LEU A 218 5.04 1.14 13.51
CA LEU A 218 3.91 2.06 13.70
C LEU A 218 3.42 2.13 15.15
N ALA A 219 3.59 1.05 15.94
CA ALA A 219 3.28 1.06 17.37
C ALA A 219 4.27 1.91 18.17
N VAL A 220 5.57 1.84 17.84
CA VAL A 220 6.63 2.63 18.51
C VAL A 220 6.66 4.07 17.99
N ARG A 221 6.40 4.29 16.70
CA ARG A 221 6.28 5.63 16.10
C ARG A 221 4.87 5.83 15.57
N PRO A 222 3.90 6.18 16.45
CA PRO A 222 2.58 6.58 15.99
C PRO A 222 2.73 7.74 14.99
N ARG A 223 1.84 7.72 13.99
CA ARG A 223 1.86 8.55 12.77
C ARG A 223 1.66 10.05 13.02
N ASP A 224 1.83 10.53 14.26
CA ASP A 224 1.73 11.95 14.63
C ASP A 224 3.08 12.67 14.63
N THR A 225 4.11 12.10 13.99
CA THR A 225 5.19 12.93 13.48
C THR A 225 4.73 13.54 12.16
N SER A 226 4.07 14.69 12.29
CA SER A 226 4.32 15.90 11.51
C SER A 226 5.31 15.63 10.37
N SER A 227 4.78 15.48 9.15
CA SER A 227 5.52 15.01 7.98
C SER A 227 6.86 15.75 7.87
N LYS A 228 7.92 15.15 7.30
CA LYS A 228 9.19 15.88 7.04
C LYS A 228 8.96 17.26 6.38
N THR A 229 7.85 17.38 5.65
CA THR A 229 7.12 18.59 5.25
C THR A 229 6.97 19.68 6.31
N ASP A 230 6.43 19.41 7.49
CA ASP A 230 6.16 20.39 8.54
C ASP A 230 7.46 20.89 9.18
N ALA A 231 8.48 20.03 9.25
CA ALA A 231 9.81 20.45 9.66
C ALA A 231 10.44 21.41 8.62
N ILE A 232 10.15 21.20 7.33
CA ILE A 232 10.55 22.13 6.25
C ILE A 232 9.71 23.41 6.33
N ARG A 233 8.39 23.31 6.53
CA ARG A 233 7.49 24.45 6.74
C ARG A 233 7.94 25.33 7.90
N LYS A 234 8.20 24.74 9.07
CA LYS A 234 8.74 25.46 10.25
C LYS A 234 10.10 26.10 9.97
N LYS A 235 10.94 25.50 9.12
CA LYS A 235 12.20 26.11 8.70
C LYS A 235 11.97 27.31 7.78
N ILE A 236 11.06 27.20 6.82
CA ILE A 236 10.70 28.30 5.91
C ILE A 236 10.04 29.44 6.69
N GLU A 237 9.08 29.15 7.56
CA GLU A 237 8.43 30.14 8.45
C GLU A 237 9.47 30.88 9.31
N LYS A 238 10.43 30.17 9.90
CA LYS A 238 11.54 30.80 10.63
C LYS A 238 12.41 31.69 9.75
N GLN A 239 12.70 31.27 8.51
CA GLN A 239 13.51 32.06 7.58
C GLN A 239 12.77 33.31 7.09
N VAL A 240 11.47 33.22 6.83
CA VAL A 240 10.63 34.37 6.46
C VAL A 240 10.53 35.35 7.63
N ALA A 241 10.26 34.87 8.85
CA ALA A 241 10.19 35.71 10.04
C ALA A 241 11.50 36.47 10.29
N MET A 242 12.66 35.83 10.10
CA MET A 242 13.97 36.48 10.20
C MET A 242 14.27 37.47 9.07
N ALA A 243 13.61 37.37 7.91
CA ALA A 243 13.79 38.29 6.80
C ALA A 243 12.87 39.52 6.89
N THR A 244 11.78 39.42 7.66
CA THR A 244 10.81 40.49 7.90
C THR A 244 11.04 41.27 9.20
N ALA A 245 12.00 40.83 10.04
CA ALA A 245 12.45 41.51 11.26
C ALA A 245 13.71 42.33 10.98
#